data_AF-D0NIZ7-F1
#
_entry.id   AF-D0NIZ7-F1
#
_cell.length_a   1.000
_cell.length_b   1.000
_cell.length_c   1.000
_cell.angle_alpha   90.00
_cell.angle_beta   90.00
_cell.angle_gamma   90.00
#
_symmetry.space_group_name_H-M   'P 1'
#
loop_
_entity.id
_entity.type
_entity.pdbx_description
1 polymer ?
#
loop_
_entity_poly.entity_id
_entity_poly.type
_entity_poly.pdbx_seq_one_letter_code
_entity_poly.pdbx_strand_id
1 'polypeptide(L)'
;MYPWSAIQSTIKHTNDKLAARRQRTIPEGDLFRFLGVRLAIAVEPRRGALRTYWEKDILEDFVGAPPNFGERFGVSRHTFEPISGALSFADDVISDDPWKPMRASC
;
A
#
# COMPACT_ATOMS: atom_id res chain seq x y z
N MET A 1 -16.80 -1.68 7.29
CA MET A 1 -15.92 -0.53 7.54
C MET A 1 -14.67 -1.04 8.26
N TYR A 2 -13.47 -0.61 7.87
CA TYR A 2 -12.20 -1.16 8.40
C TYR A 2 -11.99 -0.65 9.85
N PRO A 3 -12.00 -1.52 10.89
CA PRO A 3 -11.97 -1.07 12.29
C PRO A 3 -10.66 -0.38 12.64
N TRP A 4 -10.71 0.60 13.53
CA TRP A 4 -9.52 1.35 13.97
C TRP A 4 -8.43 0.45 14.58
N SER A 5 -8.83 -0.52 15.40
CA SER A 5 -7.92 -1.52 15.97
C SER A 5 -7.18 -2.32 14.90
N ALA A 6 -7.86 -2.67 13.79
CA ALA A 6 -7.25 -3.36 12.67
C ALA A 6 -6.27 -2.47 11.88
N ILE A 7 -6.54 -1.17 11.79
CA ILE A 7 -5.60 -0.19 11.19
C ILE A 7 -4.32 -0.15 12.02
N GLN A 8 -4.45 0.00 13.33
CA GLN A 8 -3.30 0.08 14.24
C GLN A 8 -2.45 -1.20 14.22
N SER A 9 -3.08 -2.38 14.23
CA SER A 9 -2.37 -3.66 14.12
C SER A 9 -1.66 -3.80 12.77
N THR A 10 -2.34 -3.43 11.67
CA THR A 10 -1.75 -3.46 10.32
C THR A 10 -0.50 -2.59 10.25
N ILE A 11 -0.57 -1.35 10.78
CA ILE A 11 0.57 -0.44 10.81
C ILE A 11 1.72 -1.03 11.62
N LYS A 12 1.43 -1.58 12.80
CA LYS A 12 2.43 -2.22 13.65
C LYS A 12 3.16 -3.34 12.90
N HIS A 13 2.43 -4.32 12.39
CA HIS A 13 3.01 -5.47 11.70
C HIS A 13 3.73 -5.08 10.40
N THR A 14 3.20 -4.12 9.66
CA THR A 14 3.86 -3.59 8.47
C THR A 14 5.16 -2.88 8.82
N ASN A 15 5.19 -2.08 9.89
CA ASN A 15 6.39 -1.41 10.36
C ASN A 15 7.46 -2.37 10.88
N ASP A 16 7.06 -3.45 11.56
CA ASP A 16 7.98 -4.51 11.98
C ASP A 16 8.68 -5.13 10.75
N LYS A 17 7.93 -5.40 9.66
CA LYS A 17 8.51 -5.91 8.41
C LYS A 17 9.38 -4.89 7.67
N LEU A 18 8.98 -3.62 7.64
CA LEU A 18 9.78 -2.55 7.06
C LEU A 18 11.11 -2.40 7.82
N ALA A 19 11.07 -2.41 9.16
CA ALA A 19 12.25 -2.33 10.02
C ALA A 19 13.19 -3.52 9.80
N ALA A 20 12.66 -4.75 9.74
CA ALA A 20 13.44 -5.95 9.44
C ALA A 20 14.17 -5.88 8.08
N ARG A 21 13.56 -5.19 7.11
CA ARG A 21 14.13 -4.94 5.77
C ARG A 21 15.00 -3.69 5.68
N ARG A 22 15.26 -3.01 6.81
CA ARG A 22 15.98 -1.72 6.87
C ARG A 22 15.34 -0.62 6.01
N GLN A 23 14.01 -0.67 5.89
CA GLN A 23 13.19 0.33 5.19
C GLN A 23 12.54 1.27 6.22
N ARG A 24 12.21 2.48 5.76
CA ARG A 24 11.56 3.49 6.60
C ARG A 24 10.17 3.02 7.04
N THR A 25 9.90 3.08 8.35
CA THR A 25 8.57 2.84 8.92
C THR A 25 7.59 3.94 8.51
N ILE A 26 6.31 3.60 8.41
CA ILE A 26 5.25 4.50 7.96
C ILE A 26 4.38 4.97 9.12
N PRO A 27 3.94 6.24 9.11
CA PRO A 27 2.83 6.71 9.93
C PRO A 27 1.49 6.25 9.35
N GLU A 28 0.43 6.40 10.12
CA GLU A 28 -0.94 6.06 9.74
C GLU A 28 -1.40 6.74 8.44
N GLY A 29 -1.11 8.03 8.28
CA GLY A 29 -1.47 8.79 7.07
C GLY A 29 -0.89 8.18 5.79
N ASP A 30 0.30 7.57 5.86
CA ASP A 30 0.92 6.94 4.69
C ASP A 30 0.23 5.62 4.33
N LEU A 31 -0.30 4.89 5.30
CA LEU A 31 -1.15 3.72 5.03
C LEU A 31 -2.42 4.13 4.29
N PHE A 32 -3.09 5.22 4.72
CA PHE A 32 -4.29 5.71 4.04
C PHE A 32 -4.01 6.20 2.63
N ARG A 33 -2.90 6.94 2.42
CA ARG A 33 -2.48 7.34 1.08
C ARG A 33 -2.19 6.12 0.20
N PHE A 34 -1.52 5.10 0.73
CA PHE A 34 -1.28 3.84 0.03
C PHE A 34 -2.60 3.14 -0.37
N LEU A 35 -3.56 3.03 0.56
CA LEU A 35 -4.89 2.46 0.28
C LEU A 35 -5.66 3.29 -0.76
N GLY A 36 -5.57 4.62 -0.69
CA GLY A 36 -6.15 5.52 -1.69
C GLY A 36 -5.58 5.30 -3.08
N VAL A 37 -4.25 5.13 -3.20
CA VAL A 37 -3.60 4.79 -4.47
C VAL A 37 -4.03 3.40 -4.96
N ARG A 38 -4.13 2.40 -4.08
CA ARG A 38 -4.65 1.07 -4.43
C ARG A 38 -6.08 1.14 -4.97
N LEU A 39 -6.93 1.96 -4.37
CA LEU A 39 -8.29 2.20 -4.84
C LEU A 39 -8.29 2.91 -6.20
N ALA A 40 -7.48 3.95 -6.38
CA ALA A 40 -7.36 4.65 -7.66
C ALA A 40 -6.90 3.71 -8.78
N ILE A 41 -5.95 2.81 -8.50
CA ILE A 41 -5.48 1.77 -9.44
C ILE A 41 -6.62 0.84 -9.85
N ALA A 42 -7.51 0.49 -8.91
CA ALA A 42 -8.65 -0.39 -9.17
C ALA A 42 -9.74 0.30 -10.03
N VAL A 43 -9.91 1.62 -9.87
CA VAL A 43 -10.89 2.42 -10.62
C VAL A 43 -10.38 2.83 -11.99
N GLU A 44 -9.09 3.14 -12.10
CA GLU A 44 -8.41 3.59 -13.32
C GLU A 44 -7.29 2.59 -13.69
N PRO A 45 -7.62 1.35 -14.11
CA PRO A 45 -6.62 0.34 -14.43
C PRO A 45 -5.81 0.74 -15.66
N ARG A 46 -4.49 0.58 -15.60
CA ARG A 46 -3.57 0.79 -16.72
C ARG A 46 -3.04 -0.54 -17.22
N ARG A 47 -2.81 -0.63 -18.51
CA ARG A 47 -2.15 -1.79 -19.11
C ARG A 47 -0.66 -1.79 -18.71
N GLY A 48 -0.13 -2.95 -18.38
CA GLY A 48 1.30 -3.15 -18.12
C GLY A 48 1.66 -3.26 -16.63
N ALA A 49 2.94 -2.99 -16.34
CA ALA A 49 3.50 -3.13 -15.00
C ALA A 49 3.08 -2.00 -14.07
N LEU A 50 3.05 -2.25 -12.76
CA LEU A 50 2.69 -1.26 -11.72
C LEU A 50 3.47 0.07 -11.82
N ARG A 51 4.67 0.06 -12.37
CA ARG A 51 5.48 1.29 -12.57
C ARG A 51 4.82 2.30 -13.51
N THR A 52 3.95 1.87 -14.43
CA THR A 52 3.27 2.75 -15.40
C THR A 52 2.34 3.76 -14.72
N TYR A 53 1.94 3.50 -13.47
CA TYR A 53 1.17 4.47 -12.68
C TYR A 53 1.98 5.71 -12.30
N TRP A 54 3.32 5.63 -12.30
CA TRP A 54 4.24 6.72 -11.97
C TRP A 54 5.03 7.23 -13.18
N GLU A 55 4.65 6.87 -14.40
CA GLU A 55 5.24 7.40 -15.62
C GLU A 55 4.53 8.69 -16.03
N LYS A 56 5.26 9.61 -16.68
CA LYS A 56 4.73 10.92 -17.11
C LYS A 56 4.10 10.87 -18.51
N ASP A 57 4.59 9.98 -19.36
CA ASP A 57 4.17 9.84 -20.75
C ASP A 57 3.20 8.68 -20.88
N ILE A 58 1.92 8.95 -20.65
CA ILE A 58 0.85 7.97 -20.86
C ILE A 58 0.00 8.48 -22.01
N LEU A 59 -0.05 7.68 -23.06
CA LEU A 59 -0.72 8.01 -24.31
C LEU A 59 -2.26 8.07 -24.20
N GLU A 60 -2.83 7.60 -23.08
CA GLU A 60 -4.27 7.50 -22.89
C GLU A 60 -4.81 8.72 -22.11
N ASP A 61 -5.58 9.53 -22.85
CA ASP A 61 -6.28 10.74 -22.46
C ASP A 61 -7.16 10.58 -21.21
N PHE A 62 -6.63 10.93 -20.02
CA PHE A 62 -7.47 11.33 -18.88
C PHE A 62 -7.48 12.85 -18.81
N VAL A 63 -8.54 13.46 -19.35
CA VAL A 63 -8.71 14.92 -19.39
C VAL A 63 -8.87 15.47 -17.96
N GLY A 64 -7.86 16.22 -17.50
CA GLY A 64 -7.98 17.10 -16.32
C GLY A 64 -7.24 16.70 -15.04
N ALA A 65 -6.52 15.56 -15.00
CA ALA A 65 -5.71 15.17 -13.85
C ALA A 65 -4.29 14.74 -14.27
N PRO A 66 -3.25 14.96 -13.44
CA PRO A 66 -1.90 14.50 -13.76
C PRO A 66 -1.91 12.98 -14.03
N PRO A 67 -1.32 12.52 -15.16
CA PRO A 67 -1.24 11.09 -15.45
C PRO A 67 -0.35 10.38 -14.43
N ASN A 68 0.58 11.08 -13.78
CA ASN A 68 1.43 10.51 -12.75
C ASN A 68 0.69 10.40 -11.41
N PHE A 69 0.50 9.19 -10.89
CA PHE A 69 -0.18 8.96 -9.60
C PHE A 69 0.61 9.52 -8.42
N GLY A 70 1.94 9.62 -8.53
CA GLY A 70 2.76 10.26 -7.51
C GLY A 70 2.49 11.76 -7.41
N GLU A 71 2.30 12.43 -8.54
CA GLU A 71 1.93 13.85 -8.58
C GLU A 71 0.47 14.05 -8.14
N ARG A 72 -0.44 13.17 -8.57
CA ARG A 72 -1.88 13.26 -8.28
C ARG A 72 -2.23 12.96 -6.82
N PHE A 73 -1.57 11.97 -6.20
CA PHE A 73 -1.92 11.49 -4.85
C PHE A 73 -0.81 11.70 -3.81
N GLY A 74 0.33 12.27 -4.19
CA GLY A 74 1.43 12.58 -3.28
C GLY A 74 2.19 11.37 -2.74
N VAL A 75 2.09 10.20 -3.41
CA VAL A 75 2.79 8.97 -3.01
C VAL A 75 3.81 8.60 -4.08
N SER A 76 5.10 8.69 -3.76
CA SER A 76 6.13 8.26 -4.70
C SER A 76 6.12 6.74 -4.91
N ARG A 77 6.59 6.27 -6.06
CA ARG A 77 6.79 4.83 -6.31
C ARG A 77 7.68 4.18 -5.25
N HIS A 78 8.75 4.88 -4.86
CA HIS A 78 9.70 4.46 -3.84
C HIS A 78 9.11 4.41 -2.43
N THR A 79 7.95 5.04 -2.21
CA THR A 79 7.15 4.91 -0.98
C THR A 79 6.15 3.76 -1.12
N PHE A 80 5.48 3.66 -2.27
CA PHE A 80 4.45 2.66 -2.51
C PHE A 80 4.99 1.22 -2.53
N GLU A 81 6.10 0.98 -3.22
CA GLU A 81 6.66 -0.37 -3.39
C GLU A 81 7.10 -1.01 -2.07
N PRO A 82 7.84 -0.34 -1.16
CA PRO A 82 8.15 -0.89 0.16
C PRO A 82 6.91 -1.26 0.97
N ILE A 83 5.91 -0.37 1.02
CA ILE A 83 4.65 -0.64 1.73
C ILE A 83 3.95 -1.84 1.10
N SER A 84 3.87 -1.90 -0.23
CA SER A 84 3.26 -3.03 -0.95
C SER A 84 3.94 -4.35 -0.66
N GLY A 85 5.26 -4.37 -0.49
CA GLY A 85 6.01 -5.58 -0.21
C GLY A 85 5.97 -5.99 1.27
N ALA A 86 5.72 -5.07 2.19
CA ALA A 86 5.79 -5.27 3.63
C ALA A 86 4.42 -5.30 4.33
N LEU A 87 3.33 -4.96 3.62
CA LEU A 87 1.97 -4.94 4.16
C LEU A 87 1.64 -6.27 4.84
N SER A 88 1.29 -6.21 6.12
CA SER A 88 0.97 -7.39 6.93
C SER A 88 -0.15 -7.08 7.91
N PHE A 89 -1.06 -8.04 8.08
CA PHE A 89 -2.21 -7.94 8.99
C PHE A 89 -1.99 -8.72 10.29
N ALA A 90 -0.94 -9.54 10.35
CA ALA A 90 -0.57 -10.36 11.50
C ALA A 90 0.95 -10.32 11.75
N ASP A 91 1.34 -10.81 12.93
CA ASP A 91 2.73 -11.09 13.26
C ASP A 91 3.27 -12.32 12.52
N ASP A 92 4.59 -12.50 12.57
CA ASP A 92 5.28 -13.63 11.94
C ASP A 92 5.43 -14.83 12.89
N VAL A 93 4.63 -14.92 13.97
CA VAL A 93 4.68 -16.07 14.88
C VAL A 93 4.10 -17.31 14.19
N ILE A 94 4.83 -18.42 14.20
CA ILE A 94 4.38 -19.68 13.58
C ILE A 94 3.08 -20.16 14.26
N SER A 95 2.11 -20.57 13.46
CA SER A 95 0.83 -21.11 13.92
C SER A 95 0.38 -22.23 13.00
N ASP A 96 -0.31 -23.22 13.55
CA ASP A 96 -0.96 -24.29 12.80
C ASP A 96 -2.20 -23.81 12.04
N ASP A 97 -2.70 -22.60 12.33
CA ASP A 97 -3.82 -22.01 11.60
C ASP A 97 -3.35 -21.39 10.27
N PRO A 98 -3.71 -21.96 9.11
CA PRO A 98 -3.30 -21.44 7.81
C PRO A 98 -3.90 -20.06 7.50
N TRP A 99 -4.97 -19.67 8.22
CA TRP A 99 -5.65 -18.39 8.05
C TRP A 99 -5.12 -17.29 8.96
N LYS A 100 -4.18 -17.61 9.85
CA LYS A 100 -3.61 -16.66 10.80
C LYS A 100 -3.15 -15.34 10.15
N PRO A 101 -2.49 -15.34 8.96
CA PRO A 101 -2.06 -14.08 8.33
C PRO A 101 -3.17 -13.11 7.96
N MET A 102 -4.43 -13.57 7.93
CA MET A 102 -5.60 -12.80 7.52
C MET A 102 -6.69 -12.71 8.60
N ARG A 103 -6.58 -13.44 9.71
CA ARG A 103 -7.51 -13.27 10.83
C ARG A 103 -7.24 -11.97 11.56
N ALA A 104 -8.30 -11.27 11.91
CA ALA A 104 -8.20 -10.21 12.89
C ALA A 104 -7.69 -10.82 14.21
N SER A 105 -6.61 -10.26 14.75
CA SER A 105 -6.20 -10.51 16.13
C SER A 105 -7.32 -10.00 17.04
N CYS A 106 -8.20 -10.89 17.47
CA CYS A 106 -9.20 -10.61 18.51
C CYS A 106 -8.54 -10.65 19.88
#